data_AF-A0A7W1ZWH5-F1
#
_entry.id   AF-A0A7W1ZWH5-F1
#
_cell.length_a   1.000
_cell.length_b   1.000
_cell.length_c   1.000
_cell.angle_alpha   90.00
_cell.angle_beta   90.00
_cell.angle_gamma   90.00
#
_symmetry.space_group_name_H-M   'P 1'
#
loop_
_entity.id
_entity.type
_entity.pdbx_description
1 polymer ?
#
loop_
_entity_poly.entity_id
_entity_poly.type
_entity_poly.pdbx_seq_one_letter_code
_entity_poly.pdbx_strand_id
1 'polypeptide(L)' 'AVACNYQKLSLNTTPFLKRAIRLYKKFGFVRRGAGDLFGTPLLTMEKSLKSAAKFKREMKK' A
#
# COMPACT_ATOMS: atom_id res chain seq x y z
N ALA A 1 -15.52 -5.70 18.15
CA ALA A 1 -14.31 -5.24 17.45
C ALA A 1 -14.49 -3.78 17.06
N VAL A 2 -13.58 -2.88 17.44
CA VAL A 2 -13.67 -1.46 17.05
C VAL A 2 -13.29 -1.32 15.59
N ALA A 3 -14.20 -0.79 14.77
CA ALA A 3 -13.93 -0.49 13.37
C ALA A 3 -13.25 0.88 13.25
N CYS A 4 -11.93 0.90 13.09
CA CYS A 4 -11.18 2.14 12.83
C CYS A 4 -11.29 2.53 11.34
N ASN A 5 -11.56 3.82 11.08
CA ASN A 5 -11.64 4.38 9.72
C ASN A 5 -10.24 4.69 9.15
N TYR A 6 -9.44 3.64 8.92
CA TYR A 6 -8.08 3.76 8.39
C TYR A 6 -8.07 4.50 7.03
N GLN A 7 -7.19 5.48 6.89
CA GLN A 7 -7.11 6.34 5.70
C GLN A 7 -6.12 5.84 4.64
N LYS A 8 -5.13 5.04 5.06
CA LYS A 8 -4.06 4.52 4.21
C LYS A 8 -3.55 3.16 4.69
N LEU A 9 -2.99 2.40 3.76
CA LEU A 9 -2.18 1.22 4.02
C LEU A 9 -0.74 1.53 3.66
N SER A 10 0.19 1.14 4.52
CA SER A 10 1.63 1.27 4.28
C SER A 10 2.26 -0.11 4.34
N LEU A 11 3.22 -0.38 3.45
CA LEU A 11 4.03 -1.60 3.48
C LEU A 11 5.49 -1.25 3.20
N ASN A 12 6.38 -2.07 3.73
CA ASN A 12 7.79 -2.05 3.39
C ASN A 12 8.13 -3.28 2.54
N THR A 13 9.00 -3.11 1.56
CA THR A 13 9.54 -4.20 0.73
C THR A 13 10.98 -3.91 0.39
N THR A 14 11.77 -4.89 -0.06
CA THR A 14 13.15 -4.62 -0.46
C THR A 14 13.21 -4.16 -1.93
N PRO A 15 14.10 -3.21 -2.31
CA PRO A 15 14.19 -2.67 -3.67
C PRO A 15 14.48 -3.70 -4.77
N PHE A 16 15.05 -4.86 -4.43
CA PHE A 16 15.39 -5.93 -5.37
C PHE A 16 14.21 -6.88 -5.67
N LEU A 17 13.13 -6.88 -4.87
CA LEU A 17 11.92 -7.69 -5.13
C LEU A 17 11.02 -7.03 -6.19
N LYS A 18 11.53 -6.90 -7.42
CA LYS A 18 10.85 -6.20 -8.53
C LYS A 18 9.45 -6.73 -8.82
N ARG A 19 9.24 -8.05 -8.71
CA ARG A 19 7.92 -8.68 -8.91
C ARG A 19 6.89 -8.22 -7.88
N ALA A 20 7.27 -8.17 -6.60
CA ALA A 20 6.41 -7.68 -5.53
C ALA A 20 6.09 -6.19 -5.70
N ILE A 21 7.11 -5.37 -6.01
CA ILE A 21 6.93 -3.93 -6.28
C ILE A 21 5.93 -3.71 -7.42
N ARG A 22 6.05 -4.46 -8.52
CA ARG A 22 5.12 -4.36 -9.66
C ARG A 22 3.70 -4.78 -9.27
N LEU A 23 3.56 -5.83 -8.46
CA LEU A 23 2.27 -6.25 -7.91
C LEU A 23 1.64 -5.11 -7.08
N TYR A 24 2.39 -4.55 -6.13
CA TYR A 24 1.88 -3.47 -5.28
C TYR A 24 1.46 -2.24 -6.08
N LYS A 25 2.26 -1.84 -7.09
CA LYS A 25 1.87 -0.78 -8.03
C LYS A 25 0.54 -1.07 -8.73
N LYS A 26 0.35 -2.30 -9.22
CA LYS A 26 -0.92 -2.71 -9.86
C LYS A 26 -2.11 -2.62 -8.90
N PHE A 27 -1.89 -2.85 -7.60
CA PHE A 27 -2.91 -2.71 -6.56
C PHE A 27 -3.09 -1.28 -6.03
N GLY A 28 -2.43 -0.28 -6.63
CA GLY A 28 -2.57 1.13 -6.31
C GLY A 28 -1.64 1.64 -5.20
N PHE A 29 -0.60 0.88 -4.85
CA PHE A 29 0.45 1.37 -3.97
C PHE A 29 1.46 2.23 -4.73
N VAL A 30 1.88 3.33 -4.13
CA VAL A 30 2.89 4.26 -4.67
C VAL A 30 4.09 4.34 -3.75
N ARG A 31 5.29 4.53 -4.32
CA ARG A 31 6.51 4.72 -3.54
C ARG A 31 6.41 6.03 -2.75
N ARG A 32 6.69 5.98 -1.45
CA ARG A 32 6.64 7.15 -0.55
C ARG A 32 7.87 7.34 0.31
N GLY A 33 8.74 6.35 0.41
CA GLY A 33 9.96 6.48 1.19
C GLY A 33 10.94 5.34 0.95
N ALA A 34 12.03 5.42 1.68
CA ALA A 34 13.00 4.36 1.83
C ALA A 34 13.31 4.21 3.33
N GLY A 35 13.81 3.05 3.71
CA GLY A 35 14.25 2.77 5.07
C GLY A 35 15.40 1.79 5.06
N ASP A 36 15.82 1.40 6.25
CA ASP A 36 16.80 0.36 6.47
C ASP A 36 16.27 -0.61 7.53
N LEU A 37 16.56 -1.89 7.36
CA LEU A 37 16.32 -2.91 8.36
C LEU A 37 17.57 -3.80 8.47
N PHE A 38 18.38 -3.54 9.49
CA PHE A 38 19.66 -4.24 9.74
C PHE A 38 20.61 -4.21 8.53
N GLY A 39 20.76 -3.06 7.88
CA GLY A 39 21.58 -2.90 6.69
C GLY A 39 20.91 -3.37 5.40
N THR A 40 19.67 -3.87 5.46
CA THR A 40 18.87 -4.19 4.29
C THR A 40 18.06 -2.98 3.85
N PRO A 41 18.30 -2.42 2.65
CA PRO A 41 17.51 -1.31 2.14
C PRO A 41 16.04 -1.71 2.00
N LEU A 42 15.16 -0.84 2.47
CA LEU A 42 13.72 -0.95 2.33
C LEU A 42 13.16 0.16 1.45
N LEU A 43 12.06 -0.17 0.82
CA LEU A 43 11.19 0.67 0.04
C LEU A 43 9.85 0.74 0.75
N THR A 44 9.42 1.94 1.13
CA THR A 44 8.09 2.15 1.68
C THR A 44 7.12 2.50 0.56
N MET A 45 6.00 1.79 0.51
CA MET A 45 4.91 2.05 -0.42
C MET A 45 3.60 2.27 0.34
N GLU A 46 2.77 3.20 -0.14
CA GLU A 46 1.48 3.54 0.48
C GLU A 46 0.34 3.46 -0.53
N LYS A 47 -0.85 3.09 -0.05
CA LYS A 47 -2.12 3.12 -0.79
C LYS A 47 -3.16 3.87 0.03
N SER A 48 -3.82 4.86 -0.57
CA SER A 48 -4.96 5.52 0.07
C SER A 48 -6.20 4.61 0.05
N LEU A 49 -6.91 4.55 1.17
CA LEU A 49 -8.17 3.80 1.30
C LEU A 49 -9.40 4.63 0.94
N LYS A 50 -9.24 5.93 0.68
CA LYS A 50 -10.34 6.84 0.34
C LYS A 50 -11.12 6.43 -0.92
N SER A 51 -10.53 5.65 -1.83
CA SER A 51 -11.19 5.17 -3.05
C SER A 51 -11.92 3.82 -2.90
N ALA A 52 -11.57 3.00 -1.92
CA ALA A 52 -12.19 1.68 -1.73
C ALA A 52 -13.64 1.78 -1.24
N ALA A 53 -13.96 2.82 -0.46
CA ALA A 53 -15.33 3.10 -0.03
C ALA A 53 -16.28 3.47 -1.18
N LYS A 54 -15.74 4.02 -2.28
CA LYS A 54 -16.52 4.37 -3.48
C LYS A 54 -16.92 3.11 -4.26
N PHE A 55 -16.01 2.13 -4.37
CA PHE A 55 -16.24 0.89 -5.11
C PHE A 55 -17.38 0.03 -4.54
N LYS A 56 -17.57 0.02 -3.21
CA LYS A 56 -18.70 -0.67 -2.56
C LYS A 56 -20.05 0.05 -2.72
N ARG A 57 -20.06 1.36 -2.93
CA ARG A 57 -21.29 2.14 -3.13
C ARG A 57 -21.80 2.06 -4.58
N GLU A 58 -20.91 1.89 -5.54
CA GLU A 58 -21.26 1.77 -6.97
C GLU A 58 -21.86 0.39 -7.29
N MET A 59 -21.36 -0.70 -6.69
CA MET A 59 -21.85 -2.07 -6.93
C MET A 59 -23.16 -2.42 -6.20
N LYS A 60 -23.80 -1.46 -5.54
CA LYS A 60 -25.09 -1.63 -4.84
C LYS A 60 -26.20 -0.76 -5.43
N LYS A 61 -25.95 -0.11 -6.57
CA LYS A 61 -26.93 0.55 -7.42
C LYS A 61 -27.16 -0.31 -8.66
#